data_AF-A0A6B3F7P4-F1
#
_entry.id   AF-A0A6B3F7P4-F1
#
_cell.length_a   1.000
_cell.length_b   1.000
_cell.length_c   1.000
_cell.angle_alpha   90.00
_cell.angle_beta   90.00
_cell.angle_gamma   90.00
#
_symmetry.space_group_name_H-M   'P 1'
#
loop_
_entity.id
_entity.type
_entity.pdbx_description
1 polymer ?
#
loop_
_entity_poly.entity_id
_entity_poly.type
_entity_poly.pdbx_seq_one_letter_code
_entity_poly.pdbx_strand_id
1 'polypeptide(L)' 'PVPRAALTLIDIAGQQVGRGASGEDGRYALATPGIGSYVLIAAAGGHQPQAVTVTVAERPVELDVVLGGAG' A
#
# COMPACT_ATOMS: atom_id res chain seq x y z
N PRO A 1 -3.13 12.50 -8.26
CA PRO A 1 -2.56 11.76 -7.10
C PRO A 1 -3.59 11.77 -5.97
N VAL A 2 -3.64 10.73 -5.13
CA VAL A 2 -4.55 10.68 -3.97
C VAL A 2 -3.73 10.96 -2.71
N PRO A 3 -3.89 12.15 -2.09
CA PRO A 3 -3.14 12.49 -0.89
C PRO A 3 -3.73 11.83 0.34
N ARG A 4 -2.89 11.59 1.35
CA ARG A 4 -3.30 11.08 2.67
C ARG A 4 -4.13 9.80 2.61
N ALA A 5 -3.93 8.97 1.58
CA ALA A 5 -4.48 7.63 1.53
C ALA A 5 -3.85 6.83 2.66
N ALA A 6 -4.66 6.20 3.50
CA ALA A 6 -4.18 5.27 4.51
C ALA A 6 -3.63 4.01 3.84
N LEU A 7 -2.42 3.62 4.21
CA LEU A 7 -1.72 2.48 3.65
C LEU A 7 -1.43 1.47 4.74
N THR A 8 -1.72 0.20 4.46
CA THR A 8 -1.48 -0.92 5.37
C THR A 8 -0.80 -2.05 4.61
N LEU A 9 0.34 -2.52 5.13
CA LEU A 9 1.05 -3.67 4.58
C LEU A 9 0.84 -4.89 5.47
N ILE A 10 0.42 -5.99 4.85
CA ILE A 10 0.08 -7.24 5.52
C ILE A 10 0.98 -8.36 4.95
N ASP A 11 1.52 -9.21 5.82
CA ASP A 11 2.30 -10.38 5.40
C ASP A 11 1.40 -11.60 5.07
N ILE A 12 2.02 -12.71 4.64
CA ILE A 12 1.30 -13.94 4.31
C ILE A 12 0.61 -14.60 5.50
N ALA A 13 0.98 -14.27 6.74
CA ALA A 13 0.34 -14.75 7.95
C ALA A 13 -0.87 -13.87 8.34
N GLY A 14 -1.20 -12.88 7.52
CA GLY A 14 -2.28 -11.93 7.78
C GLY A 14 -1.93 -10.89 8.84
N GLN A 15 -0.66 -10.76 9.22
CA GLN A 15 -0.22 -9.79 10.21
C GLN A 15 0.09 -8.46 9.53
N GLN A 16 -0.39 -7.36 10.14
CA GLN A 16 0.02 -6.03 9.73
C GLN A 16 1.49 -5.82 10.11
N VAL A 17 2.34 -5.64 9.11
CA VAL A 17 3.79 -5.44 9.29
C VAL A 17 4.23 -4.00 9.01
N GLY A 18 3.35 -3.18 8.43
CA GLY A 18 3.62 -1.78 8.15
C GLY A 18 2.35 -0.96 8.00
N ARG A 19 2.45 0.33 8.33
CA ARG A 19 1.38 1.31 8.15
C ARG A 19 1.97 2.67 7.81
N GLY A 20 1.25 3.43 6.98
CA GLY A 20 1.63 4.79 6.63
C GLY A 20 0.49 5.52 5.95
N ALA A 21 0.81 6.65 5.33
CA ALA A 21 -0.10 7.36 4.45
C ALA A 21 0.66 7.92 3.25
N SER A 22 -0.04 8.12 2.13
CA SER A 22 0.53 8.86 1.01
C SER A 22 0.70 10.36 1.37
N GLY A 23 1.77 10.96 0.84
CA GLY A 23 2.01 12.39 0.94
C GLY A 23 1.03 13.20 0.10
N GLU A 24 1.17 14.53 0.14
CA GLU A 24 0.33 15.45 -0.65
C GLU A 24 0.49 15.24 -2.17
N ASP A 25 1.64 14.73 -2.60
CA ASP A 25 1.90 14.35 -3.99
C ASP A 25 1.46 12.91 -4.33
N GLY A 26 0.84 12.21 -3.38
CA GLY A 26 0.40 10.82 -3.52
C GLY A 26 1.51 9.78 -3.39
N ARG A 27 2.78 10.19 -3.21
CA ARG A 27 3.88 9.24 -3.02
C ARG A 27 3.88 8.65 -1.62
N TYR A 28 4.40 7.44 -1.50
CA TYR A 28 4.51 6.74 -0.23
C TYR A 28 5.74 5.84 -0.22
N ALA A 29 6.17 5.49 0.98
CA ALA A 29 7.19 4.47 1.21
C ALA A 29 6.77 3.66 2.44
N LEU A 30 6.87 2.33 2.33
CA LEU A 30 6.67 1.41 3.43
C LEU A 30 7.85 0.45 3.48
N ALA A 31 8.43 0.28 4.67
CA ALA A 31 9.44 -0.74 4.89
C ALA A 31 8.79 -2.12 4.99
N THR A 32 9.47 -3.14 4.46
CA THR A 32 9.10 -4.54 4.69
C THR A 32 10.12 -5.18 5.64
N PRO A 33 9.70 -6.14 6.50
CA PRO A 33 10.64 -6.85 7.36
C PRO A 33 11.66 -7.72 6.60
N GLY A 34 11.39 -8.04 5.34
CA GLY A 34 12.28 -8.82 4.49
C GLY A 34 11.72 -9.05 3.09
N ILE A 35 12.34 -10.02 2.41
CA ILE A 35 11.92 -10.57 1.12
C ILE A 35 10.67 -11.43 1.34
N GLY A 36 9.69 -11.34 0.43
CA GLY A 36 8.49 -12.14 0.49
C GLY A 36 7.28 -11.51 -0.19
N SER A 37 6.15 -12.19 -0.07
CA SER A 37 4.87 -11.70 -0.56
C SER A 37 4.12 -10.94 0.54
N TYR A 38 3.53 -9.82 0.15
CA TYR A 38 2.74 -8.96 1.02
C TYR A 38 1.47 -8.54 0.30
N VAL A 39 0.48 -8.08 1.07
CA VAL A 39 -0.70 -7.38 0.55
C VAL A 39 -0.62 -5.94 1.01
N LEU A 40 -0.60 -5.00 0.07
CA LEU A 40 -0.76 -3.58 0.32
C LEU A 40 -2.24 -3.22 0.19
N ILE A 41 -2.82 -2.69 1.25
CA ILE A 41 -4.16 -2.12 1.24
C ILE A 41 -4.03 -0.60 1.27
N ALA A 42 -4.63 0.07 0.29
CA ALA A 42 -4.74 1.52 0.20
C ALA A 42 -6.20 1.96 0.30
N ALA A 43 -6.49 2.95 1.14
CA ALA A 43 -7.83 3.47 1.33
C ALA A 43 -7.81 5.01 1.48
N ALA A 44 -8.73 5.70 0.84
CA ALA A 44 -8.88 7.14 0.93
C ALA A 44 -10.35 7.54 0.92
N GLY A 45 -10.70 8.66 1.55
CA GLY A 45 -12.07 9.19 1.52
C GLY A 45 -12.54 9.42 0.08
N GLY A 46 -13.81 9.08 -0.20
CA GLY A 46 -14.40 9.20 -1.54
C GLY A 46 -13.89 8.17 -2.55
N HIS A 47 -13.08 7.20 -2.13
CA HIS A 47 -12.54 6.14 -2.98
C HIS A 47 -12.81 4.77 -2.39
N GLN A 48 -12.94 3.77 -3.27
CA GLN A 48 -12.99 2.37 -2.88
C GLN A 48 -11.60 1.91 -2.45
N PRO A 49 -11.46 1.22 -1.30
CA PRO A 49 -10.20 0.60 -0.91
C PRO A 49 -9.71 -0.37 -1.97
N GLN A 50 -8.38 -0.47 -2.12
CA GLN A 50 -7.73 -1.41 -3.03
C GLN A 50 -6.72 -2.25 -2.28
N ALA A 51 -6.71 -3.55 -2.59
CA ALA A 51 -5.74 -4.50 -2.08
C ALA A 51 -4.90 -5.02 -3.26
N VAL A 52 -3.58 -4.89 -3.18
CA VAL A 52 -2.64 -5.31 -4.21
C VAL A 52 -1.60 -6.23 -3.61
N THR A 53 -1.38 -7.38 -4.23
CA THR A 53 -0.30 -8.29 -3.83
C THR A 53 1.03 -7.78 -4.38
N VAL A 54 2.03 -7.69 -3.51
CA VAL A 54 3.37 -7.20 -3.81
C VAL A 54 4.38 -8.29 -3.47
N THR A 55 5.27 -8.62 -4.41
CA THR A 55 6.39 -9.53 -4.15
C THR A 55 7.66 -8.70 -4.01
N VAL A 56 8.23 -8.67 -2.81
CA VAL A 56 9.46 -7.95 -2.50
C VAL A 56 10.64 -8.90 -2.59
N ALA A 57 11.68 -8.50 -3.33
CA ALA A 57 12.94 -9.21 -3.46
C ALA A 57 14.09 -8.32 -2.93
N GLU A 58 15.30 -8.43 -3.48
CA GLU A 58 16.46 -7.69 -3.00
C GLU A 58 16.41 -6.17 -3.28
N ARG A 59 15.53 -5.73 -4.17
CA ARG A 59 15.37 -4.32 -4.56
C ARG A 59 14.00 -3.78 -4.12
N PRO A 60 13.91 -2.46 -3.85
CA PRO A 60 12.62 -1.82 -3.61
C PRO A 60 11.66 -2.06 -4.79
N VAL A 61 10.37 -2.20 -4.47
CA VAL A 61 9.32 -2.31 -5.47
C VAL A 61 8.70 -0.94 -5.66
N GLU A 62 8.72 -0.44 -6.90
CA GLU A 62 7.89 0.70 -7.28
C GLU A 62 6.51 0.17 -7.68
N LEU A 63 5.47 0.73 -7.08
CA LEU A 63 4.10 0.30 -7.27
C LEU A 63 3.18 1.52 -7.34
N ASP A 64 2.42 1.61 -8.42
CA ASP A 64 1.30 2.52 -8.52
C ASP A 64 0.01 1.79 -8.12
N VAL A 65 -0.77 2.43 -7.23
CA VAL A 65 -2.08 1.91 -6.81
C VAL A 65 -3.16 2.87 -7.28
N VAL A 66 -4.09 2.36 -8.08
CA VAL A 66 -5.23 3.14 -8.60
C VAL A 66 -6.43 2.93 -7.72
N LEU A 67 -6.87 3.95 -6.99
CA LEU A 67 -8.10 3.91 -6.22
C LEU A 67 -9.29 4.31 -7.09
N GLY A 68 -10.26 3.40 -7.23
CA GLY A 68 -11.53 3.70 -7.91
C GLY A 68 -12.39 4.66 -7.09
N GLY A 69 -13.20 5.49 -7.76
CA GLY A 69 -14.15 6.36 -7.07
C GLY A 69 -15.23 5.56 -6.32
N ALA A 70 -15.60 6.02 -5.12
CA ALA A 70 -16.84 5.59 -4.49
C ALA A 70 -17.97 6.43 -5.13
N GLY A 71 -18.91 5.77 -5.80
CA GLY A 71 -20.01 6.42 -6.50
C GLY A 71 -20.95 7.22 -5.60
#